data_AF-A0A0P4UZY8-F1
#
_entry.id   AF-A0A0P4UZY8-F1
#
_cell.length_a   1.000
_cell.length_b   1.000
_cell.length_c   1.000
_cell.angle_alpha   90.00
_cell.angle_beta   90.00
_cell.angle_gamma   90.00
#
_symmetry.space_group_name_H-M   'P 1'
#
loop_
_entity.id
_entity.type
_entity.pdbx_description
1 polymer ?
#
loop_
_entity_poly.entity_id
_entity_poly.type
_entity_poly.pdbx_seq_one_letter_code
_entity_poly.pdbx_strand_id
1 'polypeptide(L)'
;MDVKATNNGWKDDRSDLTKNRRYEIAPEEMLAAMKEARSRNLDIIGIYHSHPDHPAIPSDYDRAAAWSQYSYAIVSVSEGKSVDVRSWSLDDQQVFQAEDLLIQ
;
A
#
# COMPACT_ATOMS: atom_id res chain seq x y z
N MET A 1 0.99 -15.93 -7.48
CA MET A 1 0.78 -14.55 -7.01
C MET A 1 1.91 -13.73 -7.56
N ASP A 2 1.60 -12.63 -8.25
CA ASP A 2 2.60 -11.78 -8.89
C ASP A 2 2.65 -10.44 -8.18
N VAL A 3 3.86 -9.87 -8.09
CA VAL A 3 4.09 -8.58 -7.46
C VAL A 3 4.67 -7.63 -8.49
N LYS A 4 4.07 -6.44 -8.62
CA LYS A 4 4.56 -5.37 -9.47
C LYS A 4 4.95 -4.17 -8.61
N ALA A 5 6.24 -3.94 -8.47
CA ALA A 5 6.77 -2.77 -7.78
C ALA A 5 6.62 -1.52 -8.66
N THR A 6 6.30 -0.39 -8.02
CA THR A 6 6.22 0.93 -8.65
C THR A 6 7.14 1.90 -7.92
N ASN A 7 7.49 3.01 -8.56
CA ASN A 7 8.25 4.05 -7.87
C ASN A 7 7.32 4.88 -6.98
N ASN A 8 7.84 5.41 -5.87
CA ASN A 8 7.07 6.36 -5.07
C ASN A 8 6.95 7.71 -5.81
N GLY A 9 5.74 7.98 -6.31
CA GLY A 9 5.38 9.15 -7.10
C GLY A 9 5.25 10.45 -6.30
N TRP A 10 5.27 10.37 -4.96
CA TRP A 10 5.02 11.53 -4.09
C TRP A 10 5.99 12.68 -4.36
N LYS A 11 5.49 13.89 -4.61
CA LYS A 11 6.32 15.00 -5.12
C LYS A 11 6.70 16.06 -4.09
N ASP A 12 6.12 16.03 -2.89
CA ASP A 12 6.42 17.01 -1.84
C ASP A 12 7.55 16.50 -0.92
N ASP A 13 8.65 17.25 -0.85
CA ASP A 13 9.79 16.99 0.03
C ASP A 13 9.94 18.05 1.14
N ARG A 14 9.03 19.03 1.21
CA ARG A 14 9.14 20.19 2.12
C ARG A 14 8.20 20.05 3.31
N SER A 15 8.49 19.15 4.25
CA SER A 15 7.90 19.05 5.61
C SER A 15 8.08 17.63 6.16
N ASP A 16 7.33 17.24 7.19
CA ASP A 16 7.10 15.86 7.60
C ASP A 16 6.37 15.01 6.53
N LEU A 17 5.97 15.60 5.41
CA LEU A 17 5.34 14.93 4.26
C LEU A 17 6.34 14.33 3.26
N THR A 18 7.55 13.96 3.67
CA THR A 18 8.56 13.43 2.73
C THR A 18 8.15 12.09 2.11
N LYS A 19 8.82 11.70 1.02
CA LYS A 19 8.72 10.36 0.40
C LYS A 19 8.97 9.17 1.37
N ASN A 20 9.62 9.41 2.51
CA ASN A 20 9.82 8.38 3.53
C ASN A 20 8.59 8.17 4.41
N ARG A 21 7.65 9.14 4.43
CA ARG A 21 6.43 9.11 5.25
C ARG A 21 5.15 9.03 4.44
N ARG A 22 5.26 9.19 3.12
CA ARG A 22 4.15 9.21 2.17
C ARG A 22 4.49 8.32 1.00
N TYR A 23 3.49 7.61 0.49
CA TYR A 23 3.59 6.94 -0.80
C TYR A 23 2.47 7.41 -1.71
N GLU A 24 2.76 7.41 -3.01
CA GLU A 24 1.78 7.59 -4.06
C GLU A 24 2.14 6.65 -5.21
N ILE A 25 1.18 5.89 -5.69
CA ILE A 25 1.32 5.17 -6.96
C ILE A 25 0.90 6.14 -8.05
N ALA A 26 1.81 6.44 -8.97
CA ALA A 26 1.49 7.35 -10.07
C ALA A 26 0.28 6.82 -10.87
N PRO A 27 -0.70 7.66 -11.24
CA PRO A 27 -1.90 7.21 -11.95
C PRO A 27 -1.60 6.39 -13.23
N GLU A 28 -0.55 6.78 -13.96
CA GLU A 28 -0.06 6.07 -15.13
C GLU A 28 0.47 4.66 -14.82
N GLU A 29 1.14 4.47 -13.67
CA GLU A 29 1.63 3.16 -13.24
C GLU A 29 0.50 2.26 -12.79
N MET A 30 -0.48 2.80 -12.04
CA MET A 30 -1.69 2.06 -11.66
C MET A 30 -2.49 1.63 -12.89
N LEU A 31 -2.67 2.53 -13.88
CA LEU A 31 -3.34 2.20 -15.13
C LEU A 31 -2.58 1.13 -15.94
N ALA A 32 -1.25 1.20 -15.98
CA ALA A 32 -0.44 0.18 -16.64
C ALA A 32 -0.55 -1.18 -15.94
N ALA A 33 -0.56 -1.21 -14.61
CA ALA A 33 -0.78 -2.43 -13.82
C ALA A 33 -2.16 -3.04 -14.08
N MET A 34 -3.23 -2.22 -14.10
CA MET A 34 -4.58 -2.69 -14.41
C MET A 34 -4.69 -3.28 -15.81
N LYS A 35 -4.07 -2.65 -16.82
CA LYS A 35 -4.04 -3.15 -18.21
C LYS A 35 -3.31 -4.49 -18.32
N GLU A 36 -2.18 -4.62 -17.63
CA GLU A 36 -1.40 -5.87 -17.61
C GLU A 36 -2.16 -7.00 -16.89
N ALA A 37 -2.74 -6.73 -15.72
CA ALA A 37 -3.54 -7.72 -15.01
C ALA A 37 -4.67 -8.25 -15.91
N ARG A 38 -5.40 -7.33 -16.57
CA ARG A 38 -6.48 -7.70 -17.51
C ARG A 38 -5.99 -8.51 -18.71
N SER A 39 -4.85 -8.19 -19.31
CA SER A 39 -4.32 -8.95 -20.46
C SER A 39 -3.92 -10.38 -20.09
N ARG A 40 -3.67 -10.61 -18.80
CA ARG A 40 -3.29 -11.90 -18.21
C ARG A 40 -4.46 -12.61 -17.53
N ASN A 41 -5.67 -12.05 -17.59
CA ASN A 41 -6.86 -12.54 -16.90
C ASN A 41 -6.64 -12.68 -15.38
N LEU A 42 -5.99 -11.67 -14.79
CA LEU A 42 -5.73 -11.51 -13.37
C LEU A 42 -6.44 -10.26 -12.84
N ASP A 43 -6.69 -10.25 -11.54
CA ASP A 43 -7.19 -9.10 -10.79
C ASP A 43 -6.12 -8.54 -9.86
N ILE A 44 -6.14 -7.23 -9.65
CA ILE A 44 -5.38 -6.61 -8.56
C ILE A 44 -6.19 -6.81 -7.29
N ILE A 45 -5.63 -7.57 -6.34
CA ILE A 45 -6.31 -7.88 -5.07
C ILE A 45 -5.88 -6.97 -3.92
N GLY A 46 -4.78 -6.23 -4.08
CA GLY A 46 -4.24 -5.43 -3.00
C GLY A 46 -3.09 -4.51 -3.41
N ILE A 47 -2.79 -3.59 -2.51
CA ILE A 47 -1.63 -2.69 -2.56
C ILE A 47 -0.76 -3.00 -1.34
N TYR A 48 0.56 -2.96 -1.49
CA TYR A 48 1.46 -3.06 -0.36
C TYR A 48 2.40 -1.87 -0.32
N HIS A 49 2.77 -1.44 0.88
CA HIS A 49 3.75 -0.39 1.11
C HIS A 49 4.45 -0.60 2.45
N SER A 50 5.52 0.15 2.69
CA SER A 50 6.27 0.09 3.95
C SER A 50 6.18 1.40 4.73
N HIS A 51 6.23 1.25 6.06
CA HIS A 51 6.34 2.33 7.02
C HIS A 51 7.74 2.31 7.64
N PRO A 52 8.65 3.22 7.23
CA PRO A 52 9.95 3.38 7.86
C PRO A 52 9.80 3.92 9.28
N ASP A 53 10.40 3.22 10.24
CA ASP A 53 10.44 3.54 11.68
C ASP A 53 9.06 3.77 12.32
N HIS A 54 8.02 3.16 11.75
CA HIS A 54 6.63 3.24 12.19
C HIS A 54 5.94 1.87 12.13
N PRO A 55 4.94 1.62 12.98
CA PRO A 55 4.24 0.33 13.02
C PRO A 55 3.45 0.07 11.73
N ALA A 56 3.14 -1.20 11.47
CA ALA A 56 2.33 -1.67 10.35
C ALA A 56 0.83 -1.38 10.53
N ILE A 57 0.49 -0.14 10.91
CA ILE A 57 -0.87 0.34 11.16
C ILE A 57 -1.13 1.49 10.18
N PRO A 58 -2.26 1.49 9.46
CA PRO A 58 -2.58 2.53 8.51
C PRO A 58 -2.77 3.88 9.20
N SER A 59 -2.22 4.91 8.58
CA SER A 59 -2.42 6.31 8.94
C SER A 59 -3.68 6.90 8.31
N ASP A 60 -4.05 8.10 8.73
CA ASP A 60 -5.15 8.86 8.12
C ASP A 60 -4.90 9.15 6.62
N TYR A 61 -3.64 9.22 6.20
CA TYR A 61 -3.28 9.47 4.81
C TYR A 61 -3.43 8.22 3.97
N ASP A 62 -3.08 7.06 4.53
CA ASP A 62 -3.33 5.77 3.87
C ASP A 62 -4.84 5.59 3.67
N ARG A 63 -5.64 5.97 4.67
CA ARG A 63 -7.12 5.94 4.56
C ARG A 63 -7.62 6.87 3.46
N ALA A 64 -7.11 8.10 3.39
CA ALA A 64 -7.56 9.07 2.39
C ALA A 64 -7.20 8.66 0.95
N ALA A 65 -6.16 7.85 0.76
CA ALA A 65 -5.72 7.34 -0.54
C ALA A 65 -6.26 5.94 -0.88
N ALA A 66 -7.00 5.31 0.05
CA ALA A 66 -7.42 3.92 -0.10
C ALA A 66 -8.75 3.75 -0.85
N TRP A 67 -8.91 2.59 -1.47
CA TRP A 67 -10.12 2.12 -2.11
C TRP A 67 -10.58 0.84 -1.40
N SER A 68 -11.87 0.75 -1.07
CA SER A 68 -12.45 -0.37 -0.32
C SER A 68 -12.37 -1.74 -1.03
N GLN A 69 -12.06 -1.74 -2.32
CA GLN A 69 -11.92 -2.97 -3.13
C GLN A 69 -10.58 -3.70 -2.97
N TYR A 70 -9.61 -3.13 -2.26
CA TYR A 70 -8.26 -3.69 -2.14
C TYR A 70 -7.89 -4.00 -0.69
N SER A 71 -7.10 -5.05 -0.50
CA SER A 71 -6.35 -5.27 0.73
C SER A 71 -5.07 -4.45 0.75
N TYR A 72 -4.66 -4.01 1.93
CA TYR A 72 -3.49 -3.18 2.18
C TYR A 72 -2.50 -3.91 3.08
N ALA A 73 -1.44 -4.46 2.49
CA ALA A 73 -0.35 -5.06 3.24
C ALA A 73 0.67 -3.96 3.62
N ILE A 74 0.80 -3.70 4.91
CA ILE A 74 1.72 -2.68 5.44
C ILE A 74 2.87 -3.38 6.12
N VAL A 75 4.10 -3.05 5.69
CA VAL A 75 5.33 -3.59 6.27
C VAL A 75 5.97 -2.54 7.16
N SER A 76 6.09 -2.82 8.46
CA SER A 76 6.92 -2.00 9.35
C SER A 76 8.40 -2.29 9.07
N VAL A 77 9.17 -1.24 8.79
CA VAL A 77 10.60 -1.35 8.51
C VAL A 77 11.35 -0.52 9.54
N SER A 78 12.20 -1.16 10.35
CA SER A 78 13.05 -0.47 11.33
C SER A 78 14.51 -0.71 10.98
N GLU A 79 15.31 0.37 10.93
CA GLU A 79 16.73 0.31 10.57
C GLU A 79 16.99 -0.45 9.25
N GLY A 80 16.09 -0.32 8.28
CA GLY A 80 16.16 -0.99 6.98
C GLY A 80 15.80 -2.49 6.98
N LYS A 81 15.31 -3.03 8.09
CA LYS A 81 14.84 -4.43 8.20
C LYS A 81 13.33 -4.48 8.40
N SER A 82 12.66 -5.41 7.72
CA SER A 82 11.25 -5.71 7.96
C SER A 82 11.09 -6.31 9.37
N VAL A 83 10.24 -5.71 10.19
CA VAL A 83 10.02 -6.15 11.59
C VAL A 83 8.59 -6.59 11.88
N ASP A 84 7.61 -6.11 11.12
CA ASP A 84 6.19 -6.55 11.23
C ASP A 84 5.51 -6.42 9.86
N VAL A 85 4.48 -7.22 9.62
CA VAL A 85 3.61 -7.09 8.45
C VAL A 85 2.17 -7.36 8.87
N ARG A 86 1.26 -6.49 8.43
CA ARG A 86 -0.18 -6.62 8.68
C ARG A 86 -0.97 -6.33 7.43
N SER A 87 -2.11 -7.01 7.27
CA SER A 87 -3.07 -6.73 6.20
C SER A 87 -4.26 -5.98 6.75
N TRP A 88 -4.83 -5.10 5.93
CA TRP A 88 -5.97 -4.26 6.29
C TRP A 88 -6.92 -4.12 5.10
N SER A 89 -8.23 -4.09 5.34
CA SER A 89 -9.23 -3.67 4.34
C SER A 89 -10.02 -2.48 4.84
N LEU A 90 -10.45 -1.63 3.91
CA LEU A 90 -11.24 -0.44 4.21
C LEU A 90 -12.72 -0.77 4.05
N ASP A 91 -13.48 -0.68 5.15
CA ASP A 91 -14.91 -0.94 5.12
C ASP A 91 -15.72 0.22 4.51
N ASP A 92 -17.04 0.00 4.38
CA ASP A 92 -17.98 0.99 3.83
C ASP A 92 -18.08 2.27 4.68
N GLN A 93 -17.67 2.22 5.95
CA GLN A 93 -17.62 3.37 6.85
C GLN A 93 -16.27 4.09 6.79
N GLN A 94 -15.40 3.70 5.84
CA GLN A 94 -14.04 4.21 5.70
C GLN A 94 -13.19 3.92 6.95
N VAL A 95 -13.41 2.79 7.62
CA VAL A 95 -12.59 2.35 8.74
C VAL A 95 -11.77 1.14 8.32
N PHE A 96 -10.46 1.18 8.61
CA PHE A 96 -9.59 0.04 8.36
C PHE A 96 -9.87 -1.07 9.38
N GLN A 97 -10.13 -2.26 8.87
CA GLN A 97 -10.25 -3.49 9.63
C GLN A 97 -9.00 -4.34 9.40
N ALA A 98 -8.49 -4.97 10.47
CA ALA A 98 -7.39 -5.91 10.33
C ALA A 98 -7.84 -7.16 9.58
N GLU A 99 -7.01 -7.63 8.66
CA GLU A 99 -7.21 -8.86 7.91
C GLU A 99 -6.14 -9.89 8.25
N ASP A 100 -6.54 -11.15 8.31
CA ASP A 100 -5.61 -12.25 8.53
C ASP A 100 -4.66 -12.39 7.33
N LEU A 101 -3.36 -12.42 7.60
CA LEU A 101 -2.33 -12.67 6.61
C LEU A 101 -1.80 -14.09 6.78
N LEU A 102 -2.17 -14.98 5.85
CA LEU A 102 -1.70 -16.36 5.82
C LEU A 102 -0.45 -16.47 4.94
N ILE A 103 0.69 -16.76 5.56
CA ILE A 103 1.96 -16.99 4.86
C ILE A 103 2.09 -18.50 4.60
N GLN A 104 2.25 -18.86 3.33
CA GLN A 104 2.43 -20.25 2.86
C GLN A 104 3.90 -20.56 2.54
#